data_AF-A0A0B4E173-F1
#
_entry.id   AF-A0A0B4E173-F1
#
_cell.length_a   1.000
_cell.length_b   1.000
_cell.length_c   1.000
_cell.angle_alpha   90.00
_cell.angle_beta   90.00
_cell.angle_gamma   90.00
#
_symmetry.space_group_name_H-M   'P 1'
#
loop_
_entity.id
_entity.type
_entity.pdbx_description
1 polymer ?
#
loop_
_entity_poly.entity_id
_entity_poly.type
_entity_poly.pdbx_seq_one_letter_code
_entity_poly.pdbx_strand_id
1 'polypeptide(L)' 'MRAKSLIAALSLCGLVAACGDTTGERIIYGGGAGALGAAVLDANLVTGAAVGVAANLVYCEQNPRKC' A
#
# COMPACT_ATOMS: atom_id res chain seq x y z
N MET A 1 -10.89 3.73 20.32
CA MET A 1 -9.46 3.86 20.68
C MET A 1 -8.66 2.62 20.29
N ARG A 2 -8.97 1.41 20.80
CA ARG A 2 -8.22 0.17 20.47
C ARG A 2 -8.20 -0.21 18.98
N ALA A 3 -9.34 -0.14 18.29
CA ALA A 3 -9.41 -0.46 16.85
C ALA A 3 -8.53 0.46 16.00
N LYS A 4 -8.40 1.74 16.37
CA LYS A 4 -7.60 2.73 15.65
C LYS A 4 -6.10 2.46 15.79
N SER A 5 -5.67 2.02 16.97
CA SER A 5 -4.30 1.55 17.22
C SER A 5 -3.99 0.24 16.48
N LEU A 6 -4.95 -0.67 16.39
CA LEU A 6 -4.80 -1.93 15.63
C LEU A 6 -4.71 -1.69 14.13
N ILE A 7 -5.52 -0.78 13.59
CA ILE A 7 -5.46 -0.37 12.17
C ILE A 7 -4.12 0.30 11.85
N ALA A 8 -3.61 1.16 12.74
CA ALA A 8 -2.29 1.78 12.58
C ALA A 8 -1.17 0.73 12.61
N ALA A 9 -1.23 -0.24 13.52
CA ALA A 9 -0.25 -1.32 13.59
C ALA A 9 -0.32 -2.25 12.36
N LEU A 10 -1.52 -2.59 11.86
CA LEU A 10 -1.70 -3.37 10.64
C LEU A 10 -1.21 -2.61 9.41
N SER A 11 -1.47 -1.29 9.35
CA SER A 11 -0.96 -0.41 8.30
C SER A 11 0.57 -0.41 8.30
N LEU A 12 1.19 -0.28 9.47
CA LEU A 12 2.65 -0.29 9.61
C LEU A 12 3.25 -1.64 9.21
N CYS A 13 2.68 -2.77 9.64
CA CYS A 13 3.15 -4.09 9.22
C CYS A 13 2.88 -4.37 7.73
N GLY A 14 1.74 -3.91 7.21
CA GLY A 14 1.37 -4.05 5.81
C GLY A 14 2.30 -3.28 4.87
N LEU A 15 2.80 -2.11 5.29
CA LEU A 15 3.79 -1.34 4.52
C LEU A 15 5.14 -2.06 4.39
N VAL A 16 5.51 -2.90 5.36
CA VAL A 16 6.75 -3.71 5.29
C VAL A 16 6.55 -4.89 4.33
N ALA A 17 5.38 -5.55 4.37
CA ALA A 17 5.09 -6.69 3.52
C ALA A 17 4.69 -6.32 2.08
N ALA A 18 4.26 -5.09 1.82
CA ALA A 18 3.75 -4.66 0.51
C ALA A 18 4.82 -4.46 -0.55
N CYS A 19 6.10 -4.47 -0.17
CA CYS A 19 7.14 -4.25 -1.16
C CYS A 19 7.33 -5.43 -2.11
N GLY A 20 7.04 -6.66 -1.71
CA GLY A 20 7.16 -7.83 -2.59
C GLY A 20 8.56 -8.07 -3.18
N ASP A 21 8.85 -9.32 -3.49
CA ASP A 21 10.14 -9.68 -4.08
C ASP A 21 10.25 -9.29 -5.57
N THR A 22 9.12 -9.17 -6.27
CA THR A 22 9.08 -8.89 -7.72
C THR A 22 8.31 -7.61 -8.05
N THR A 23 8.61 -7.02 -9.21
CA THR A 23 7.87 -5.85 -9.73
C THR A 23 6.38 -6.16 -9.93
N GLY A 24 6.02 -7.41 -10.26
CA GLY A 24 4.63 -7.85 -10.36
C GLY A 24 3.91 -7.76 -9.03
N GLU A 25 4.50 -8.34 -7.97
CA GLU A 25 3.96 -8.25 -6.60
C GLU A 25 3.78 -6.79 -6.17
N ARG A 26 4.75 -5.92 -6.45
CA ARG A 26 4.69 -4.48 -6.10
C ARG A 26 3.48 -3.78 -6.67
N ILE A 27 3.19 -4.07 -7.94
CA ILE A 27 2.05 -3.50 -8.65
C ILE A 27 0.74 -4.03 -8.06
N ILE A 28 0.67 -5.33 -7.77
CA ILE A 28 -0.54 -5.93 -7.19
C ILE A 28 -0.78 -5.42 -5.77
N TYR A 29 0.25 -5.35 -4.92
CA TYR A 29 0.14 -4.85 -3.56
C TYR A 29 -0.17 -3.35 -3.52
N GLY A 30 0.59 -2.54 -4.24
CA GLY A 30 0.38 -1.10 -4.30
C GLY A 30 -0.97 -0.75 -4.93
N GLY A 31 -1.30 -1.38 -6.06
CA GLY A 31 -2.57 -1.16 -6.77
C GLY A 31 -3.78 -1.66 -5.99
N GLY A 32 -3.70 -2.85 -5.41
CA GLY A 32 -4.74 -3.42 -4.57
C GLY A 32 -4.99 -2.59 -3.32
N ALA A 33 -3.94 -2.24 -2.58
CA ALA A 33 -4.06 -1.39 -1.40
C ALA A 33 -4.60 0.01 -1.73
N GLY A 34 -4.14 0.61 -2.83
CA GLY A 34 -4.61 1.90 -3.31
C GLY A 34 -6.08 1.89 -3.77
N ALA A 35 -6.50 0.84 -4.47
CA ALA A 35 -7.89 0.65 -4.90
C ALA A 35 -8.82 0.45 -3.69
N LEU A 36 -8.42 -0.40 -2.74
CA LEU A 36 -9.18 -0.63 -1.50
C LEU A 36 -9.26 0.65 -0.65
N GLY A 37 -8.16 1.40 -0.54
CA GLY A 37 -8.13 2.69 0.12
C GLY A 37 -9.09 3.69 -0.53
N ALA A 38 -9.09 3.78 -1.85
CA ALA A 38 -10.02 4.63 -2.58
C ALA A 38 -11.48 4.17 -2.40
N ALA A 39 -11.75 2.86 -2.38
CA ALA A 39 -13.10 2.34 -2.14
C ALA A 39 -13.63 2.71 -0.75
N VAL A 40 -12.79 2.63 0.29
CA VAL A 40 -13.15 3.02 1.66
C VAL A 40 -13.40 4.53 1.77
N LEU A 41 -12.73 5.32 0.94
CA LEU A 41 -12.84 6.78 0.91
C LEU A 41 -13.90 7.29 -0.09
N ASP A 42 -14.70 6.40 -0.70
CA ASP A 42 -15.64 6.73 -1.80
C ASP A 42 -14.99 7.57 -2.93
N ALA A 43 -13.72 7.29 -3.20
CA ALA A 43 -12.90 7.95 -4.22
C ALA A 43 -12.77 7.09 -5.50
N ASN A 44 -12.15 7.65 -6.54
CA ASN A 44 -11.95 6.93 -7.80
C ASN A 44 -10.98 5.74 -7.61
N LEU A 45 -11.48 4.52 -7.82
CA LEU A 45 -10.70 3.29 -7.65
C LEU A 45 -9.49 3.21 -8.58
N VAL A 46 -9.63 3.63 -9.84
CA VAL A 46 -8.54 3.58 -10.84
C VAL A 46 -7.43 4.53 -10.44
N THR A 47 -7.78 5.76 -10.04
CA THR A 47 -6.83 6.73 -9.52
C THR A 47 -6.17 6.23 -8.24
N GLY A 48 -6.95 5.66 -7.31
CA GLY A 48 -6.44 5.06 -6.09
C GLY A 48 -5.43 3.95 -6.35
N ALA A 49 -5.75 3.04 -7.26
CA ALA A 49 -4.85 1.97 -7.68
C ALA A 49 -3.56 2.53 -8.31
N ALA A 50 -3.67 3.46 -9.26
CA ALA A 50 -2.52 4.06 -9.92
C ALA A 50 -1.58 4.78 -8.94
N VAL A 51 -2.15 5.58 -8.02
CA VAL A 51 -1.40 6.26 -6.96
C VAL A 51 -0.78 5.24 -6.00
N GLY A 52 -1.51 4.19 -5.64
CA GLY A 52 -1.01 3.12 -4.77
C GLY A 52 0.16 2.35 -5.37
N VAL A 53 0.12 2.03 -6.66
CA VAL A 53 1.26 1.42 -7.38
C VAL A 53 2.47 2.35 -7.34
N ALA A 54 2.28 3.61 -7.73
CA ALA A 54 3.38 4.58 -7.78
C ALA A 54 3.99 4.81 -6.40
N ALA A 55 3.15 4.99 -5.37
CA ALA A 55 3.59 5.16 -4.00
C ALA A 55 4.36 3.93 -3.48
N ASN A 56 3.88 2.72 -3.77
CA ASN A 56 4.53 1.48 -3.34
C ASN A 56 5.91 1.33 -3.99
N LEU A 57 6.01 1.55 -5.31
CA LEU A 57 7.29 1.48 -6.03
C LEU A 57 8.30 2.50 -5.50
N VAL A 58 7.89 3.77 -5.37
CA VAL A 58 8.78 4.84 -4.88
C VAL A 58 9.20 4.57 -3.42
N TYR A 59 8.29 4.12 -2.58
CA TYR A 59 8.59 3.81 -1.17
C TYR A 59 9.64 2.70 -1.05
N CYS A 60 9.48 1.64 -1.83
CA CYS A 60 10.41 0.52 -1.94
C CYS A 60 11.80 0.92 -2.42
N GLU A 61 11.86 1.76 -3.47
CA GLU A 61 13.14 2.24 -3.99
C GLU A 61 13.88 3.13 -2.99
N GLN A 62 13.15 3.96 -2.24
CA GLN A 62 13.75 4.83 -1.24
C GLN A 62 14.11 4.10 0.06
N ASN A 63 13.50 2.94 0.34
CA ASN A 63 13.71 2.19 1.57
C ASN A 63 14.08 0.71 1.32
N PRO A 64 15.15 0.41 0.56
CA PRO A 64 15.50 -0.97 0.17
C PRO A 64 15.89 -1.90 1.32
N ARG A 65 16.07 -1.37 2.55
CA ARG A 65 16.36 -2.14 3.77
C ARG A 65 15.17 -2.27 4.72
N LYS A 66 14.03 -1.65 4.40
CA LYS A 66 12.79 -1.67 5.21
C LYS A 66 11.65 -2.39 4.50
N CYS A 67 12.00 -3.07 3.42
CA CYS A 67 11.17 -3.84 2.53
C CYS A 67 11.68 -5.28 2.54
#